data_AF-A0A4R1BNQ8-F1
#
_entry.id   AF-A0A4R1BNQ8-F1
#
_cell.length_a   1.000
_cell.length_b   1.000
_cell.length_c   1.000
_cell.angle_alpha   90.00
_cell.angle_beta   90.00
_cell.angle_gamma   90.00
#
_symmetry.space_group_name_H-M   'P 1'
#
loop_
_entity.id
_entity.type
_entity.pdbx_description
1 polymer ?
#
loop_
_entity_poly.entity_id
_entity_poly.type
_entity_poly.pdbx_seq_one_letter_code
_entity_poly.pdbx_strand_id
1 'polypeptide(L)'
;MKKLFLLLLSAPLFAAAQDSTVACKLRTERDPYTKEVRLSTGALRIGNYQVTGEASAKEIDLFINLTGTGACFNDQSQVSVTYTGTRLKNSYKNGGTMNCDGFFHLIFRNTPETQYSLRKLVDQRIATLTFGTDKNATVITLTEDQKDIVQQAFRCLATEAKGLIPPQ
;
A
#
# COMPACT_ATOMS: atom_id res chain seq x y z
N MET A 1 59.10 1.73 -9.48
CA MET A 1 57.67 1.35 -9.63
C MET A 1 56.99 1.31 -8.27
N LYS A 2 56.69 2.48 -7.66
CA LYS A 2 56.24 2.58 -6.25
C LYS A 2 54.97 3.43 -6.07
N LYS A 3 54.32 3.81 -7.18
CA LYS A 3 53.14 4.69 -7.19
C LYS A 3 51.81 3.99 -7.50
N LEU A 4 51.82 2.67 -7.74
CA LEU A 4 50.60 1.94 -8.14
C LEU A 4 49.76 1.44 -6.95
N PHE A 5 50.28 1.47 -5.72
CA PHE A 5 49.59 0.95 -4.54
C PHE A 5 48.61 1.94 -3.89
N LEU A 6 48.67 3.23 -4.24
CA LEU A 6 47.80 4.26 -3.64
C LEU A 6 46.41 4.37 -4.31
N LEU A 7 46.20 3.74 -5.47
CA LEU A 7 44.93 3.78 -6.19
C LEU A 7 43.91 2.72 -5.73
N LEU A 8 44.34 1.76 -4.89
CA LEU A 8 43.47 0.70 -4.36
C LEU A 8 42.85 1.04 -2.99
N LEU A 9 43.27 2.13 -2.34
CA LEU A 9 42.71 2.56 -1.04
C LEU A 9 41.53 3.55 -1.14
N SER A 10 41.18 4.03 -2.33
CA SER A 10 40.02 4.92 -2.53
C SER A 10 38.71 4.19 -2.89
N ALA A 11 38.73 2.86 -2.96
CA ALA A 11 37.58 2.06 -3.39
C ALA A 11 36.41 1.88 -2.39
N PRO A 12 36.45 2.18 -1.07
CA PRO A 12 35.29 1.92 -0.22
C PRO A 12 34.25 3.05 -0.21
N LEU A 13 34.48 4.18 -0.88
CA LEU A 13 33.56 5.33 -0.82
C LEU A 13 32.37 5.27 -1.80
N PHE A 14 32.33 4.27 -2.69
CA PHE A 14 31.21 4.06 -3.61
C PHE A 14 30.33 2.84 -3.27
N ALA A 15 30.61 2.15 -2.16
CA ALA A 15 29.78 1.02 -1.70
C ALA A 15 28.45 1.46 -1.05
N ALA A 16 28.22 2.77 -0.88
CA ALA A 16 26.97 3.31 -0.36
C ALA A 16 25.88 3.52 -1.44
N ALA A 17 26.06 3.01 -2.66
CA ALA A 17 25.00 2.94 -3.67
C ALA A 17 24.30 1.56 -3.69
N GLN A 18 24.35 0.80 -2.59
CA GLN A 18 23.53 -0.38 -2.42
C GLN A 18 22.05 0.03 -2.32
N ASP A 19 21.37 0.02 -3.47
CA ASP A 19 20.02 -0.53 -3.68
C ASP A 19 19.06 -0.43 -2.48
N SER A 20 18.89 0.77 -1.93
CA SER A 20 17.81 1.08 -0.99
C SER A 20 16.52 1.45 -1.73
N THR A 21 16.55 1.46 -3.06
CA THR A 21 15.38 1.53 -3.92
C THR A 21 15.06 0.14 -4.44
N VAL A 22 14.33 -0.68 -3.66
CA VAL A 22 13.42 -1.65 -4.27
C VAL A 22 12.51 -0.81 -5.17
N ALA A 23 12.75 -0.89 -6.49
CA ALA A 23 12.22 0.06 -7.46
C ALA A 23 10.71 0.22 -7.28
N CYS A 24 10.28 1.46 -7.06
CA CYS A 24 8.88 1.83 -6.95
C CYS A 24 8.18 1.62 -8.29
N LYS A 25 7.76 0.39 -8.57
CA LYS A 25 7.10 0.03 -9.84
C LYS A 25 5.62 0.37 -9.77
N LEU A 26 5.31 1.66 -9.67
CA LEU A 26 3.95 2.14 -9.85
C LEU A 26 3.63 2.28 -11.33
N ARG A 27 2.40 1.94 -11.69
CA ARG A 27 1.84 2.18 -13.02
C ARG A 27 1.27 3.58 -13.05
N THR A 28 1.67 4.37 -14.02
CA THR A 28 1.11 5.69 -14.25
C THR A 28 0.08 5.61 -15.35
N GLU A 29 -1.14 6.01 -15.05
CA GLU A 29 -2.25 6.06 -16.00
C GLU A 29 -2.75 7.49 -16.10
N ARG A 30 -3.17 7.89 -17.30
CA ARG A 30 -3.78 9.19 -17.54
C ARG A 30 -5.18 8.99 -18.07
N ASP A 31 -6.17 9.50 -17.34
CA ASP A 31 -7.56 9.38 -17.76
C ASP A 31 -7.75 10.10 -19.11
N PRO A 32 -8.33 9.43 -20.13
CA PRO A 32 -8.44 10.00 -21.46
C PRO A 32 -9.41 11.18 -21.53
N TYR A 33 -10.35 11.31 -20.59
CA TYR A 33 -11.38 12.35 -20.56
C TYR A 33 -11.00 13.48 -19.59
N THR A 34 -10.69 13.15 -18.34
CA THR A 34 -10.40 14.15 -17.29
C THR A 34 -8.95 14.62 -17.33
N LYS A 35 -8.07 13.89 -18.03
CA LYS A 35 -6.61 14.10 -18.07
C LYS A 35 -5.92 13.97 -16.72
N GLU A 36 -6.64 13.48 -15.70
CA GLU A 36 -6.12 13.20 -14.37
C GLU A 36 -5.04 12.11 -14.45
N VAL A 37 -3.91 12.36 -13.79
CA VAL A 37 -2.84 11.38 -13.66
C VAL A 37 -3.08 10.56 -12.39
N ARG A 38 -3.05 9.25 -12.54
CA ARG A 38 -3.22 8.29 -11.45
C ARG A 38 -2.01 7.37 -11.36
N LEU A 39 -1.68 6.99 -10.14
CA LEU A 39 -0.68 5.96 -9.85
C LEU A 39 -1.38 4.71 -9.34
N SER A 40 -0.91 3.54 -9.75
CA SER A 40 -1.45 2.25 -9.29
C SER A 40 -0.32 1.29 -8.92
N THR A 41 -0.50 0.52 -7.85
CA THR A 41 0.40 -0.60 -7.52
C THR A 41 0.25 -1.77 -8.49
N GLY A 42 -0.82 -1.78 -9.29
CA GLY A 42 -1.34 -3.01 -9.89
C GLY A 42 -1.93 -3.95 -8.83
N ALA A 43 -2.53 -5.05 -9.29
CA ALA A 43 -3.14 -6.04 -8.41
C ALA A 43 -2.07 -6.87 -7.69
N LEU A 44 -2.01 -6.74 -6.37
CA LEU A 44 -1.18 -7.54 -5.47
C LEU A 44 -2.02 -8.66 -4.88
N ARG A 45 -1.50 -9.89 -4.88
CA ARG A 45 -2.24 -11.03 -4.34
C ARG A 45 -1.98 -11.16 -2.83
N ILE A 46 -3.06 -11.18 -2.04
CA ILE A 46 -3.05 -11.38 -0.58
C ILE A 46 -3.89 -12.62 -0.23
N GLY A 47 -3.22 -13.73 0.06
CA GLY A 47 -3.86 -15.05 0.13
C GLY A 47 -4.56 -15.41 -1.19
N ASN A 48 -5.88 -15.61 -1.15
CA ASN A 48 -6.71 -15.89 -2.33
C ASN A 48 -7.30 -14.64 -2.98
N TYR A 49 -7.05 -13.48 -2.39
CA TYR A 49 -7.69 -12.21 -2.74
C TYR A 49 -6.69 -11.26 -3.38
N GLN A 50 -7.19 -10.11 -3.83
CA GLN A 50 -6.37 -9.10 -4.47
C GLN A 50 -6.53 -7.77 -3.75
N VAL A 51 -5.43 -7.03 -3.68
CA VAL A 51 -5.43 -5.64 -3.25
C VAL A 51 -4.74 -4.78 -4.29
N THR A 52 -5.36 -3.66 -4.63
CA THR A 52 -4.82 -2.67 -5.56
C THR A 52 -4.82 -1.33 -4.84
N GLY A 53 -3.66 -0.67 -4.79
CA GLY A 53 -3.59 0.70 -4.32
C GLY A 53 -3.60 1.65 -5.51
N GLU A 54 -4.52 2.59 -5.53
CA GLU A 54 -4.61 3.66 -6.52
C GLU A 54 -4.47 5.02 -5.83
N ALA A 55 -3.86 5.97 -6.52
CA ALA A 55 -3.69 7.32 -6.02
C ALA A 55 -3.95 8.35 -7.11
N SER A 56 -4.64 9.42 -6.73
CA SER A 56 -4.87 10.63 -7.50
C SER A 56 -4.32 11.84 -6.75
N ALA A 57 -4.48 13.04 -7.32
CA ALA A 57 -4.17 14.29 -6.62
C ALA A 57 -5.00 14.49 -5.34
N LYS A 58 -6.17 13.84 -5.23
CA LYS A 58 -7.14 14.09 -4.15
C LYS A 58 -7.15 12.98 -3.10
N GLU A 59 -6.97 11.74 -3.53
CA GLU A 59 -7.18 10.58 -2.67
C GLU A 59 -6.25 9.43 -3.01
N ILE A 60 -6.06 8.56 -2.02
CA ILE A 60 -5.41 7.26 -2.14
C ILE A 60 -6.47 6.22 -1.74
N ASP A 61 -6.79 5.31 -2.65
CA ASP A 61 -7.74 4.23 -2.45
C ASP A 61 -7.00 2.90 -2.42
N LEU A 62 -7.14 2.14 -1.33
CA LEU A 62 -6.72 0.75 -1.29
C LEU A 62 -7.96 -0.11 -1.51
N PHE A 63 -8.10 -0.62 -2.72
CA PHE A 63 -9.19 -1.48 -3.14
C PHE A 63 -8.84 -2.94 -2.84
N ILE A 64 -9.63 -3.59 -1.97
CA ILE A 64 -9.55 -5.00 -1.66
C ILE A 64 -10.70 -5.74 -2.35
N ASN A 65 -10.35 -6.70 -3.20
CA ASN A 65 -11.28 -7.58 -3.88
C ASN A 65 -11.38 -8.92 -3.15
N LEU A 66 -12.52 -9.14 -2.51
CA LEU A 66 -12.90 -10.36 -1.77
C LEU A 66 -13.97 -11.17 -2.52
N THR A 67 -14.05 -11.05 -3.84
CA THR A 67 -15.01 -11.80 -4.65
C THR A 67 -14.90 -13.30 -4.37
N GLY A 68 -16.06 -13.96 -4.29
CA GLY A 68 -16.18 -15.38 -3.96
C GLY A 68 -16.39 -15.67 -2.47
N THR A 69 -16.31 -14.68 -1.58
CA THR A 69 -16.65 -14.83 -0.16
C THR A 69 -18.16 -14.79 0.13
N GLY A 70 -18.94 -14.18 -0.77
CA GLY A 70 -20.35 -13.86 -0.52
C GLY A 70 -20.55 -12.75 0.52
N ALA A 71 -19.49 -12.04 0.89
CA ALA A 71 -19.56 -10.93 1.84
C ALA A 71 -20.19 -9.69 1.21
N CYS A 72 -21.18 -9.11 1.88
CA CYS A 72 -21.71 -7.80 1.56
C CYS A 72 -21.05 -6.74 2.45
N PHE A 73 -20.62 -5.65 1.82
CA PHE A 73 -20.05 -4.50 2.50
C PHE A 73 -20.91 -3.27 2.26
N ASN A 74 -21.06 -2.45 3.30
CA ASN A 74 -21.70 -1.14 3.29
C ASN A 74 -20.78 -0.10 3.96
N ASP A 75 -21.25 1.13 4.13
CA ASP A 75 -20.52 2.24 4.76
C ASP A 75 -20.24 2.04 6.27
N GLN A 76 -20.94 1.11 6.92
CA GLN A 76 -20.70 0.72 8.32
C GLN A 76 -19.74 -0.47 8.46
N SER A 77 -19.42 -1.13 7.35
CA SER A 77 -18.51 -2.27 7.32
C SER A 77 -17.08 -1.84 7.65
N GLN A 78 -16.37 -2.68 8.39
CA GLN A 78 -15.03 -2.38 8.88
C GLN A 78 -14.06 -3.52 8.62
N VAL A 79 -12.80 -3.16 8.38
CA VAL A 79 -11.66 -4.07 8.39
C VAL A 79 -10.79 -3.77 9.59
N SER A 80 -10.49 -4.83 10.34
CA SER A 80 -9.52 -4.83 11.43
C SER A 80 -8.16 -5.29 10.89
N VAL A 81 -7.15 -4.43 11.03
CA VAL A 81 -5.77 -4.68 10.61
C VAL A 81 -4.92 -4.94 11.85
N THR A 82 -4.19 -6.06 11.87
CA THR A 82 -3.16 -6.34 12.88
C THR A 82 -1.79 -6.32 12.23
N TYR A 83 -0.75 -5.99 13.00
CA TYR A 83 0.61 -5.85 12.49
C TYR A 83 1.57 -6.86 13.11
N THR A 84 2.57 -7.25 12.34
CA THR A 84 3.59 -8.21 12.75
C THR A 84 4.45 -7.62 13.87
N GLY A 85 4.68 -8.40 14.93
CA GLY A 85 5.58 -8.02 16.03
C GLY A 85 5.04 -6.94 16.97
N THR A 86 3.78 -6.50 16.83
CA THR A 86 3.18 -5.50 17.71
C THR A 86 1.80 -5.95 18.20
N ARG A 87 1.33 -5.36 19.31
CA ARG A 87 -0.06 -5.50 19.78
C ARG A 87 -0.99 -4.43 19.17
N LEU A 88 -0.49 -3.64 18.21
CA LEU A 88 -1.27 -2.58 17.60
C LEU A 88 -2.33 -3.20 16.68
N LYS A 89 -3.53 -2.63 16.76
CA LYS A 89 -4.66 -2.96 15.90
C LYS A 89 -5.28 -1.66 15.42
N ASN A 90 -5.56 -1.56 14.13
CA ASN A 90 -6.32 -0.45 13.55
C ASN A 90 -7.62 -0.98 12.95
N SER A 91 -8.67 -0.16 12.99
CA SER A 91 -9.92 -0.44 12.27
C SER A 91 -10.15 0.65 11.24
N TYR A 92 -10.52 0.25 10.03
CA TYR A 92 -10.85 1.17 8.95
C TYR A 92 -12.25 0.87 8.44
N LYS A 93 -13.03 1.91 8.18
CA LYS A 93 -14.35 1.80 7.57
C LYS A 93 -14.22 1.65 6.05
N ASN A 94 -15.18 0.97 5.46
CA ASN A 94 -15.34 0.92 4.02
C ASN A 94 -15.67 2.33 3.48
N GLY A 95 -14.87 2.81 2.53
CA GLY A 95 -15.12 4.04 1.78
C GLY A 95 -15.95 3.83 0.52
N GLY A 96 -16.18 2.58 0.13
CA GLY A 96 -16.88 2.22 -1.10
C GLY A 96 -18.40 2.22 -0.97
N THR A 97 -19.08 2.07 -2.10
CA THR A 97 -20.54 1.89 -2.13
C THR A 97 -20.93 0.52 -1.62
N MET A 98 -22.18 0.41 -1.16
CA MET A 98 -22.74 -0.85 -0.74
C MET A 98 -22.73 -1.86 -1.90
N ASN A 99 -22.18 -3.04 -1.66
CA ASN A 99 -22.09 -4.11 -2.65
C ASN A 99 -22.09 -5.49 -1.97
N CYS A 100 -22.44 -6.52 -2.73
CA CYS A 100 -22.38 -7.93 -2.31
C CYS A 100 -21.38 -8.75 -3.14
N ASP A 101 -20.52 -8.06 -3.88
CA ASP A 101 -19.49 -8.66 -4.74
C ASP A 101 -18.15 -8.83 -4.01
N GLY A 102 -18.07 -8.40 -2.75
CA GLY A 102 -16.88 -8.48 -1.91
C GLY A 102 -15.89 -7.33 -2.12
N PHE A 103 -16.34 -6.16 -2.57
CA PHE A 103 -15.50 -4.99 -2.79
C PHE A 103 -15.40 -4.12 -1.53
N PHE A 104 -14.17 -3.86 -1.10
CA PHE A 104 -13.89 -3.03 0.07
C PHE A 104 -12.88 -1.95 -0.31
N HIS A 105 -13.14 -0.70 0.05
CA HIS A 105 -12.28 0.42 -0.26
C HIS A 105 -11.77 1.07 1.02
N LEU A 106 -10.47 1.38 1.07
CA LEU A 106 -9.87 2.20 2.11
C LEU A 106 -9.43 3.52 1.49
N ILE A 107 -10.25 4.54 1.67
CA ILE A 107 -10.03 5.85 1.03
C ILE A 107 -9.37 6.80 2.04
N PHE A 108 -8.25 7.37 1.63
CA PHE A 108 -7.48 8.36 2.38
C PHE A 108 -7.33 9.62 1.56
N ARG A 109 -7.31 10.79 2.21
CA ARG A 109 -7.00 12.04 1.48
C ARG A 109 -5.52 12.06 1.13
N ASN A 110 -5.21 12.46 -0.10
CA ASN A 110 -3.84 12.71 -0.51
C ASN A 110 -3.44 14.12 -0.05
N THR A 111 -2.50 14.19 0.88
CA THR A 111 -2.03 15.44 1.49
C THR A 111 -0.50 15.47 1.50
N PRO A 112 0.14 16.67 1.53
CA PRO A 112 1.61 16.76 1.52
C PRO A 112 2.26 15.96 2.65
N GLU A 113 1.61 15.94 3.81
CA GLU A 113 1.92 15.03 4.91
C GLU A 113 1.01 13.82 4.89
N THR A 114 1.57 12.62 5.08
CA THR A 114 0.79 11.39 5.09
C THR A 114 -0.12 11.35 6.33
N GLN A 115 -1.43 11.22 6.12
CA GLN A 115 -2.42 11.15 7.21
C GLN A 115 -2.07 10.02 8.19
N TYR A 116 -2.29 10.26 9.49
CA TYR A 116 -1.95 9.30 10.55
C TYR A 116 -2.50 7.87 10.32
N SER A 117 -3.74 7.76 9.86
CA SER A 117 -4.41 6.48 9.60
C SER A 117 -3.75 5.69 8.48
N LEU A 118 -3.35 6.36 7.39
CA LEU A 118 -2.58 5.77 6.29
C LEU A 118 -1.15 5.46 6.73
N ARG A 119 -0.52 6.36 7.50
CA ARG A 119 0.85 6.18 7.99
C ARG A 119 1.03 4.87 8.76
N LYS A 120 0.05 4.51 9.61
CA LYS A 120 0.05 3.23 10.32
C LYS A 120 0.03 2.02 9.39
N LEU A 121 -0.68 2.12 8.27
CA LEU A 121 -0.82 1.04 7.30
C LEU A 121 0.44 0.86 6.45
N VAL A 122 1.13 1.97 6.10
CA VAL A 122 2.34 1.92 5.26
C VAL A 122 3.64 1.70 6.03
N ASP A 123 3.71 2.13 7.29
CA ASP A 123 4.94 2.00 8.10
C ASP A 123 5.08 0.62 8.75
N GLN A 124 4.00 -0.15 8.86
CA GLN A 124 3.97 -1.41 9.61
C GLN A 124 3.66 -2.60 8.70
N ARG A 125 4.29 -3.74 8.97
CA ARG A 125 4.03 -5.01 8.25
C ARG A 125 2.67 -5.57 8.67
N ILE A 126 1.70 -5.56 7.77
CA ILE A 126 0.36 -6.10 8.01
C ILE A 126 0.46 -7.62 8.23
N ALA A 127 -0.06 -8.13 9.34
CA ALA A 127 -0.11 -9.56 9.62
C ALA A 127 -1.44 -10.17 9.17
N THR A 128 -2.55 -9.58 9.63
CA THR A 128 -3.90 -10.04 9.28
C THR A 128 -4.84 -8.89 8.95
N LEU A 129 -5.76 -9.18 8.03
CA LEU A 129 -6.92 -8.36 7.71
C LEU A 129 -8.17 -9.16 8.07
N THR A 130 -9.02 -8.61 8.92
CA THR A 130 -10.28 -9.24 9.34
C THR A 130 -11.44 -8.35 8.93
N PHE A 131 -12.23 -8.80 7.98
CA PHE A 131 -13.38 -8.09 7.45
C PHE A 131 -14.66 -8.57 8.14
N GLY A 132 -15.38 -7.63 8.75
CA GLY A 132 -16.56 -7.91 9.56
C GLY A 132 -16.25 -8.19 11.03
N THR A 133 -17.33 -8.26 11.80
CA THR A 133 -17.33 -8.65 13.21
C THR A 133 -18.02 -10.02 13.28
N ASP A 134 -17.47 -10.98 14.02
CA ASP A 134 -18.09 -12.30 14.36
C ASP A 134 -17.65 -13.54 13.54
N LYS A 135 -18.40 -14.65 13.68
CA LYS A 135 -18.08 -16.01 13.19
C LYS A 135 -17.99 -16.13 11.66
N ASN A 136 -18.54 -15.17 10.93
CA ASN A 136 -18.53 -15.12 9.47
C ASN A 136 -17.49 -14.14 8.92
N ALA A 137 -16.57 -13.65 9.78
CA ALA A 137 -15.55 -12.72 9.35
C ALA A 137 -14.60 -13.36 8.33
N THR A 138 -14.33 -12.63 7.25
CA THR A 138 -13.30 -13.05 6.30
C THR A 138 -11.95 -12.65 6.87
N VAL A 139 -11.12 -13.64 7.20
CA VAL A 139 -9.77 -13.43 7.75
C VAL A 139 -8.75 -13.75 6.67
N ILE A 140 -7.88 -12.78 6.38
CA ILE A 140 -6.75 -12.93 5.48
C ILE A 140 -5.48 -12.84 6.31
N THR A 141 -4.69 -13.91 6.32
CA THR A 141 -3.37 -13.94 6.94
C THR A 141 -2.32 -13.85 5.84
N LEU A 142 -1.46 -12.84 5.91
CA LEU A 142 -0.41 -12.64 4.91
C LEU A 142 0.78 -13.55 5.22
N THR A 143 1.35 -14.18 4.19
CA THR A 143 2.65 -14.86 4.28
C THR A 143 3.76 -13.83 4.45
N GLU A 144 4.92 -14.21 5.00
CA GLU A 144 6.04 -13.27 5.20
C GLU A 144 6.39 -12.47 3.94
N ASP A 145 6.48 -13.13 2.78
CA ASP A 145 6.73 -12.47 1.50
C ASP A 145 5.63 -11.45 1.13
N GLN A 146 4.36 -11.79 1.38
CA GLN A 146 3.23 -10.89 1.12
C GLN A 146 3.26 -9.66 2.02
N LYS A 147 3.71 -9.81 3.28
CA LYS A 147 3.81 -8.68 4.21
C LYS A 147 4.75 -7.61 3.67
N ASP A 148 5.90 -8.04 3.15
CA ASP A 148 6.93 -7.15 2.62
C ASP A 148 6.49 -6.51 1.31
N ILE A 149 5.91 -7.30 0.39
CA ILE A 149 5.41 -6.79 -0.89
C ILE A 149 4.31 -5.73 -0.68
N VAL A 150 3.33 -6.02 0.18
CA VAL A 150 2.20 -5.12 0.43
C VAL A 150 2.66 -3.85 1.15
N GLN A 151 3.48 -3.99 2.19
CA GLN A 151 4.01 -2.85 2.92
C GLN A 151 4.82 -1.94 1.98
N GLN A 152 5.74 -2.53 1.21
CA GLN A 152 6.59 -1.77 0.30
C GLN A 152 5.75 -1.07 -0.76
N ALA A 153 4.79 -1.76 -1.39
CA ALA A 153 3.95 -1.19 -2.43
C ALA A 153 3.12 0.01 -1.92
N PHE A 154 2.50 -0.11 -0.74
CA PHE A 154 1.70 0.98 -0.18
C PHE A 154 2.55 2.15 0.32
N ARG A 155 3.72 1.88 0.90
CA ARG A 155 4.69 2.92 1.24
C ARG A 155 5.15 3.69 0.00
N CYS A 156 5.39 2.96 -1.08
CA CYS A 156 5.72 3.54 -2.38
C CYS A 156 4.62 4.45 -2.89
N LEU A 157 3.40 3.92 -2.97
CA LEU A 157 2.23 4.65 -3.42
C LEU A 157 2.02 5.93 -2.61
N ALA A 158 2.04 5.84 -1.27
CA ALA A 158 1.84 7.00 -0.40
C ALA A 158 2.96 8.05 -0.47
N THR A 159 4.16 7.66 -0.89
CA THR A 159 5.29 8.57 -1.08
C THR A 159 5.18 9.29 -2.42
N GLU A 160 5.02 8.54 -3.50
CA GLU A 160 4.95 9.07 -4.87
C GLU A 160 3.64 9.85 -5.13
N ALA A 161 2.53 9.45 -4.50
CA ALA A 161 1.24 10.13 -4.63
C ALA A 161 1.30 11.62 -4.27
N LYS A 162 2.22 12.03 -3.38
CA LYS A 162 2.41 13.43 -3.01
C LYS A 162 2.81 14.30 -4.21
N GLY A 163 3.52 13.72 -5.17
CA GLY A 163 3.89 14.40 -6.42
C GLY A 163 2.71 14.69 -7.34
N LEU A 164 1.54 14.10 -7.10
CA LEU A 164 0.31 14.39 -7.84
C LEU A 164 -0.43 15.63 -7.31
N ILE A 165 -0.10 16.11 -6.11
CA ILE A 165 -0.77 17.25 -5.48
C ILE A 165 -0.34 18.52 -6.22
N PRO A 166 -1.27 19.34 -6.75
CA PRO A 166 -0.93 20.60 -7.39
C PRO A 166 -0.19 21.53 -6.43
N PRO A 167 0.79 22.32 -6.90
CA PRO A 167 1.38 23.37 -6.09
C PRO A 167 0.29 24.35 -5.64
N GLN A 168 0.36 24.76 -4.36
CA GLN A 168 -0.54 25.76 -3.78
C GLN A 168 -0.07 27.18 -4.11
#